data_AF-A0A1A6AKW5-F1
#
_entry.id   AF-A0A1A6AKW5-F1
#
_cell.length_a   1.000
_cell.length_b   1.000
_cell.length_c   1.000
_cell.angle_alpha   90.00
_cell.angle_beta   90.00
_cell.angle_gamma   90.00
#
_symmetry.space_group_name_H-M   'P 1'
#
loop_
_entity.id
_entity.type
_entity.pdbx_description
1 polymer ?
#
loop_
_entity_poly.entity_id
_entity_poly.type
_entity_poly.pdbx_seq_one_letter_code
_entity_poly.pdbx_strand_id
1 'polypeptide(L)'
;MILEDLISTNIMQRGIGNCNPMKMAKCIMELERIYGIRQGSASDGSNQYIKKADPNNSAEQKSQEQLAKQIGISVDTLQNYKKLTTLIPELQSMVEHNALKSTTAYKIWAKLSQEEQENFFNIPLYGLYKCFKMFYHVKV
;
A
#
# COMPACT_ATOMS: atom_id res chain seq x y z
N MET A 1 16.72 -5.98 -15.71
CA MET A 1 17.82 -5.01 -15.92
C MET A 1 17.40 -3.64 -16.47
N ILE A 2 16.74 -3.47 -17.63
CA ILE A 2 16.32 -2.12 -18.08
C ILE A 2 15.10 -1.58 -17.30
N LEU A 3 14.16 -2.44 -16.93
CA LEU A 3 12.92 -2.04 -16.24
C LEU A 3 13.16 -1.61 -14.78
N GLU A 4 14.12 -2.25 -14.11
CA GLU A 4 14.51 -1.94 -12.73
C GLU A 4 15.12 -0.55 -12.62
N ASP A 5 16.04 -0.22 -13.53
CA ASP A 5 16.68 1.09 -13.57
C ASP A 5 15.68 2.17 -13.96
N LEU A 6 14.76 1.90 -14.89
CA LEU A 6 13.75 2.86 -15.30
C LEU A 6 12.77 3.18 -14.17
N ILE A 7 12.31 2.18 -13.40
CA ILE A 7 11.40 2.40 -12.26
C ILE A 7 12.12 3.09 -11.11
N SER A 8 13.31 2.62 -10.74
CA SER A 8 14.10 3.20 -9.64
C SER A 8 14.46 4.66 -9.93
N THR A 9 14.91 4.94 -11.16
CA THR A 9 15.27 6.28 -11.60
C THR A 9 14.05 7.19 -11.68
N ASN A 10 12.87 6.71 -12.13
CA ASN A 10 11.65 7.52 -12.13
C ASN A 10 11.15 7.87 -10.72
N ILE A 11 11.28 6.97 -9.74
CA ILE A 11 10.93 7.24 -8.34
C ILE A 11 11.89 8.27 -7.74
N MET A 12 13.20 8.12 -8.00
CA MET A 12 14.24 9.01 -7.48
C MET A 12 14.22 10.40 -8.16
N GLN A 13 14.01 10.47 -9.48
CA GLN A 13 14.02 11.72 -10.25
C GLN A 13 12.81 12.63 -9.97
N ARG A 14 11.66 12.08 -9.59
CA ARG A 14 10.47 12.88 -9.20
C ARG A 14 10.58 13.47 -7.78
N GLY A 15 11.62 13.11 -7.04
CA GLY A 15 11.83 13.51 -5.65
C GLY A 15 11.04 12.63 -4.67
N ILE A 16 11.75 12.10 -3.68
CA ILE A 16 11.19 11.41 -2.51
C ILE A 16 10.40 12.46 -1.72
N GLY A 17 9.09 12.58 -1.99
CA GLY A 17 8.20 13.55 -1.35
C GLY A 17 7.11 14.13 -2.23
N ASN A 18 7.29 14.15 -3.56
CA ASN A 18 6.28 14.64 -4.52
C ASN A 18 5.56 13.51 -5.27
N CYS A 19 5.84 12.25 -4.92
CA CYS A 19 5.16 11.13 -5.55
C CYS A 19 3.79 10.91 -4.90
N ASN A 20 2.80 10.63 -5.74
CA ASN A 20 1.47 10.25 -5.27
C ASN A 20 1.56 8.95 -4.45
N PRO A 21 1.01 8.89 -3.22
CA PRO A 21 1.10 7.71 -2.35
C PRO A 21 0.61 6.42 -3.00
N MET A 22 -0.46 6.46 -3.81
CA MET A 22 -0.97 5.29 -4.51
C MET A 22 -0.04 4.83 -5.63
N LYS A 23 0.60 5.76 -6.34
CA LYS A 23 1.60 5.42 -7.36
C LYS A 23 2.83 4.76 -6.72
N MET A 24 3.26 5.29 -5.57
CA MET A 24 4.37 4.70 -4.81
C MET A 24 4.06 3.27 -4.35
N ALA A 25 2.85 3.05 -3.82
CA ALA A 25 2.39 1.74 -3.40
C ALA A 25 2.41 0.72 -4.55
N LYS A 26 1.89 1.12 -5.73
CA LYS A 26 1.91 0.29 -6.95
C LYS A 26 3.33 -0.02 -7.43
N CYS A 27 4.23 0.98 -7.41
CA CYS A 27 5.63 0.78 -7.78
C CYS A 27 6.36 -0.19 -6.84
N ILE A 28 6.16 -0.07 -5.52
CA ILE A 28 6.76 -0.97 -4.53
C ILE A 28 6.31 -2.42 -4.77
N MET A 29 5.02 -2.65 -4.97
CA MET A 29 4.47 -3.99 -5.25
C MET A 29 5.08 -4.61 -6.51
N GLU A 30 5.25 -3.83 -7.58
CA GLU A 30 5.81 -4.31 -8.82
C GLU A 30 7.33 -4.58 -8.70
N LEU A 31 8.06 -3.76 -7.94
CA LEU A 31 9.48 -4.01 -7.64
C LEU A 31 9.66 -5.29 -6.82
N GLU A 32 8.83 -5.52 -5.79
CA GLU A 32 8.86 -6.77 -5.03
C GLU A 32 8.56 -7.98 -5.93
N ARG A 33 7.59 -7.85 -6.86
CA ARG A 33 7.25 -8.91 -7.82
C ARG A 33 8.41 -9.22 -8.78
N ILE A 34 9.07 -8.20 -9.33
CA ILE A 34 10.20 -8.34 -10.26
C ILE A 34 11.41 -8.96 -9.55
N TYR A 35 11.70 -8.50 -8.32
CA TYR A 35 12.83 -8.99 -7.53
C TYR A 35 12.54 -10.33 -6.81
N GLY A 36 11.33 -10.88 -6.93
CA GLY A 36 10.97 -12.14 -6.27
C GLY A 36 10.95 -12.04 -4.74
N ILE A 37 10.78 -10.83 -4.19
CA ILE A 37 10.72 -10.58 -2.75
C ILE A 37 9.38 -11.12 -2.23
N ARG A 38 9.37 -12.37 -1.78
CA ARG A 38 8.18 -12.99 -1.18
C ARG A 38 8.13 -12.66 0.30
N GLN A 39 7.04 -12.04 0.73
CA GLN A 39 6.73 -11.94 2.16
C GLN A 39 6.37 -13.33 2.69
N GLY A 40 7.02 -13.74 3.78
CA GLY A 40 6.71 -14.98 4.49
C GLY A 40 5.31 -14.93 5.08
N SER A 41 4.33 -15.42 4.32
CA SER A 41 3.17 -16.21 4.74
C SER A 41 2.27 -16.37 3.52
N ALA A 42 1.79 -17.58 3.29
CA ALA A 42 0.74 -17.84 2.33
C ALA A 42 -0.55 -17.16 2.81
N SER A 43 -0.70 -15.86 2.54
CA SER A 43 -1.99 -15.18 2.68
C SER A 43 -2.61 -15.10 1.30
N ASP A 44 -3.74 -15.79 1.18
CA ASP A 44 -4.67 -15.91 0.07
C ASP A 44 -5.31 -14.55 -0.28
N GLY A 45 -4.46 -13.56 -0.61
CA GLY A 45 -4.86 -12.23 -1.02
C GLY A 45 -5.05 -12.23 -2.53
N SER A 46 -6.30 -12.24 -2.95
CA SER A 46 -6.80 -12.13 -4.32
C SER A 46 -6.36 -10.85 -5.04
N ASN A 47 -5.05 -10.71 -5.32
CA ASN A 47 -4.54 -9.73 -6.25
C ASN A 47 -4.47 -10.37 -7.64
N GLN A 48 -5.29 -9.89 -8.57
CA GLN A 48 -5.30 -10.32 -9.98
C GLN A 48 -3.97 -10.07 -10.73
N TYR A 49 -2.97 -9.48 -10.05
CA TYR A 49 -1.63 -9.21 -10.56
C TYR A 49 -0.58 -10.28 -10.18
N ILE A 50 -0.97 -11.40 -9.55
CA ILE A 50 -0.05 -12.52 -9.30
C ILE A 50 0.16 -13.32 -10.60
N LYS A 51 0.92 -12.75 -11.54
CA LYS A 51 1.63 -13.55 -12.54
C LYS A 51 2.80 -14.21 -11.82
N LYS A 52 2.72 -15.54 -11.69
CA LYS A 52 3.75 -16.41 -11.11
C LYS A 52 5.12 -16.02 -11.67
N ALA A 53 5.97 -15.46 -10.82
CA ALA A 53 7.36 -15.21 -11.18
C ALA A 53 8.07 -16.56 -11.37
N ASP A 54 8.72 -16.71 -12.51
CA ASP A 54 9.51 -17.87 -12.91
C ASP A 54 10.59 -18.14 -11.85
N PRO A 55 10.69 -19.36 -11.27
CA PRO A 55 11.60 -19.65 -10.17
C PRO A 55 13.10 -19.70 -10.55
N ASN A 56 13.47 -19.29 -11.78
CA ASN A 56 14.79 -19.56 -12.34
C ASN A 56 15.83 -18.43 -12.21
N ASN A 57 15.61 -17.42 -11.36
CA ASN A 57 16.64 -16.42 -11.07
C ASN A 57 17.33 -16.73 -9.74
N SER A 58 18.49 -17.39 -9.83
CA SER A 58 19.48 -17.56 -8.74
C SER A 58 20.21 -16.25 -8.39
N ALA A 59 19.62 -15.09 -8.67
CA ALA A 59 20.11 -13.81 -8.20
C ALA A 59 19.69 -13.67 -6.72
N GLU A 60 20.65 -13.35 -5.86
CA GLU A 60 20.49 -13.05 -4.43
C GLU A 60 19.08 -12.52 -4.13
N GLN A 61 18.29 -13.27 -3.34
CA GLN A 61 16.94 -12.85 -2.98
C GLN A 61 17.01 -11.48 -2.34
N LYS A 62 16.63 -10.43 -3.09
CA LYS A 62 16.66 -9.07 -2.57
C LYS A 62 15.69 -8.99 -1.40
N SER A 63 16.15 -8.45 -0.28
CA SER A 63 15.32 -8.25 0.90
C SER A 63 14.54 -6.94 0.83
N GLN A 64 13.51 -6.78 1.66
CA GLN A 64 12.79 -5.50 1.76
C GLN A 64 13.70 -4.35 2.20
N GLU A 65 14.69 -4.63 3.05
CA GLU A 65 15.69 -3.66 3.50
C GLU A 65 16.53 -3.15 2.34
N GLN A 66 16.97 -4.06 1.45
CA GLN A 66 17.73 -3.70 0.25
C GLN A 66 16.88 -2.88 -0.71
N LEU A 67 15.61 -3.25 -0.92
CA LEU A 67 14.68 -2.47 -1.73
C LEU A 67 14.49 -1.06 -1.15
N ALA A 68 14.16 -0.95 0.14
CA ALA A 68 13.94 0.33 0.82
C ALA A 68 15.17 1.26 0.71
N LYS A 69 16.37 0.70 0.90
CA LYS A 69 17.64 1.41 0.71
C LYS A 69 17.82 1.89 -0.74
N GLN A 70 17.49 1.05 -1.72
CA GLN A 70 17.61 1.37 -3.15
C GLN A 70 16.68 2.52 -3.57
N ILE A 71 15.45 2.55 -3.05
CA ILE A 71 14.49 3.62 -3.35
C ILE A 71 14.56 4.81 -2.35
N GLY A 72 15.52 4.79 -1.42
CA GLY A 72 15.80 5.90 -0.50
C GLY A 72 14.73 6.16 0.56
N ILE A 73 13.98 5.14 0.99
CA ILE A 73 12.96 5.27 2.05
C ILE A 73 13.24 4.30 3.21
N SER A 74 12.60 4.54 4.36
CA SER A 74 12.63 3.56 5.45
C SER A 74 11.80 2.32 5.11
N VAL A 75 12.15 1.18 5.72
CA VAL A 75 11.36 -0.07 5.59
C VAL A 75 9.93 0.13 6.09
N ASP A 76 9.75 0.88 7.19
CA ASP A 76 8.43 1.23 7.71
C ASP A 76 7.60 2.02 6.70
N THR A 77 8.23 3.00 6.03
CA THR A 77 7.58 3.79 4.97
C THR A 77 7.16 2.88 3.81
N LEU A 78 8.02 1.95 3.40
CA LEU A 78 7.72 0.96 2.36
C LEU A 78 6.49 0.12 2.75
N GLN A 79 6.48 -0.41 3.98
CA GLN A 79 5.35 -1.20 4.50
C GLN A 79 4.06 -0.37 4.62
N ASN A 80 4.15 0.90 5.02
CA ASN A 80 3.00 1.79 5.12
C ASN A 80 2.38 2.09 3.74
N TYR A 81 3.20 2.25 2.70
CA TYR A 81 2.68 2.38 1.33
C TYR A 81 2.01 1.10 0.86
N LYS A 82 2.57 -0.08 1.16
CA LYS A 82 1.94 -1.36 0.82
C LYS A 82 0.56 -1.52 1.44
N LYS A 83 0.35 -1.05 2.68
CA LYS A 83 -0.98 -1.05 3.31
C LYS A 83 -2.03 -0.28 2.52
N LEU A 84 -1.65 0.69 1.68
CA LEU A 84 -2.62 1.42 0.85
C LEU A 84 -3.22 0.55 -0.25
N THR A 85 -2.56 -0.54 -0.66
CA THR A 85 -3.08 -1.43 -1.71
C THR A 85 -4.15 -2.39 -1.20
N THR A 86 -4.38 -2.47 0.12
CA THR A 86 -5.44 -3.29 0.72
C THR A 86 -6.78 -2.55 0.81
N LEU A 87 -6.77 -1.23 0.56
CA LEU A 87 -7.96 -0.39 0.58
C LEU A 87 -8.90 -0.72 -0.57
N ILE A 88 -10.20 -0.52 -0.36
CA ILE A 88 -11.20 -0.58 -1.43
C ILE A 88 -10.95 0.49 -2.52
N PRO A 89 -11.41 0.27 -3.77
CA PRO A 89 -11.13 1.16 -4.90
C PRO A 89 -11.51 2.64 -4.64
N GLU A 90 -12.62 2.88 -3.95
CA GLU A 90 -13.13 4.21 -3.61
C GLU A 90 -12.15 4.96 -2.71
N LEU A 91 -11.67 4.30 -1.65
CA LEU A 91 -10.69 4.88 -0.72
C LEU A 91 -9.33 5.07 -1.40
N GLN A 92 -8.91 4.15 -2.27
CA GLN A 92 -7.71 4.33 -3.08
C GLN A 92 -7.80 5.59 -3.96
N SER A 93 -8.95 5.78 -4.63
CA SER A 93 -9.22 6.98 -5.43
C SER A 93 -9.18 8.25 -4.57
N MET A 94 -9.74 8.23 -3.36
CA MET A 94 -9.66 9.37 -2.45
C MET A 94 -8.23 9.71 -2.04
N VAL A 95 -7.38 8.71 -1.80
CA VAL A 95 -5.95 8.94 -1.52
C VAL A 95 -5.24 9.50 -2.76
N GLU A 96 -5.53 8.97 -3.95
CA GLU A 96 -4.93 9.43 -5.20
C GLU A 96 -5.28 10.89 -5.51
N HIS A 97 -6.50 11.33 -5.20
CA HIS A 97 -6.96 12.71 -5.41
C HIS A 97 -6.75 13.63 -4.20
N ASN A 98 -5.99 13.19 -3.18
CA ASN A 98 -5.73 13.93 -1.92
C ASN A 98 -6.99 14.28 -1.09
N ALA A 99 -8.14 13.66 -1.38
CA ALA A 99 -9.34 13.78 -0.54
C ALA A 99 -9.19 13.03 0.79
N LEU A 100 -8.34 12.00 0.83
CA LEU A 100 -7.96 11.26 2.03
C LEU A 100 -6.44 11.30 2.21
N LYS A 101 -5.97 11.79 3.38
CA LYS A 101 -4.52 11.79 3.68
C LYS A 101 -3.99 10.36 3.77
N SER A 102 -2.87 10.10 3.12
CA SER A 102 -2.20 8.78 3.14
C SER A 102 -1.97 8.26 4.55
N THR A 103 -1.58 9.13 5.48
CA THR A 103 -1.40 8.80 6.91
C THR A 103 -2.65 8.26 7.57
N THR A 104 -3.81 8.83 7.24
CA THR A 104 -5.11 8.37 7.76
C THR A 104 -5.48 7.04 7.10
N ALA A 105 -5.24 6.93 5.80
CA ALA A 105 -5.53 5.74 5.03
C ALA A 105 -4.78 4.50 5.57
N TYR A 106 -3.45 4.54 5.73
CA TYR A 106 -2.71 3.36 6.21
C TYR A 106 -2.75 3.16 7.73
N LYS A 107 -3.06 4.19 8.55
CA LYS A 107 -3.13 4.05 10.02
C LYS A 107 -4.51 3.61 10.53
N ILE A 108 -5.58 3.93 9.79
CA ILE A 108 -6.97 3.68 10.21
C ILE A 108 -7.62 2.72 9.23
N TRP A 109 -7.83 3.14 7.98
CA TRP A 109 -8.62 2.37 7.00
C TRP A 109 -8.00 1.03 6.65
N ALA A 110 -6.68 0.98 6.45
CA ALA A 110 -5.99 -0.26 6.11
C ALA A 110 -5.92 -1.29 7.26
N LYS A 111 -6.37 -0.93 8.47
CA LYS A 111 -6.52 -1.87 9.59
C LYS A 111 -7.88 -2.59 9.58
N LEU A 112 -8.84 -2.08 8.81
CA LEU A 112 -10.17 -2.63 8.65
C LEU A 112 -10.17 -3.65 7.50
N SER A 113 -11.00 -4.68 7.60
CA SER A 113 -11.28 -5.58 6.48
C SER A 113 -11.95 -4.82 5.33
N GLN A 114 -11.91 -5.36 4.10
CA GLN A 114 -12.57 -4.70 2.97
C GLN A 114 -14.09 -4.56 3.20
N GLU A 115 -14.73 -5.56 3.79
CA GLU A 115 -16.14 -5.50 4.16
C GLU A 115 -16.42 -4.40 5.19
N GLU A 116 -15.57 -4.25 6.21
CA GLU A 116 -15.70 -3.16 7.18
C GLU A 116 -15.52 -1.81 6.49
N GLN A 117 -14.52 -1.67 5.61
CA GLN A 117 -14.31 -0.44 4.84
C GLN A 117 -15.53 -0.08 3.99
N GLU A 118 -16.10 -1.04 3.26
CA GLU A 118 -17.32 -0.85 2.47
C GLU A 118 -18.50 -0.47 3.35
N ASN A 119 -18.70 -1.19 4.46
CA ASN A 119 -19.76 -0.89 5.42
C ASN A 119 -19.64 0.53 5.94
N PHE A 120 -18.45 0.95 6.39
CA PHE A 120 -18.18 2.31 6.89
C PHE A 120 -18.33 3.39 5.80
N PHE A 121 -17.93 3.09 4.57
CA PHE A 121 -18.04 4.01 3.44
C PHE A 121 -19.50 4.20 3.01
N ASN A 122 -20.28 3.12 3.01
CA ASN A 122 -21.67 3.09 2.55
C ASN A 122 -22.70 3.41 3.64
N ILE A 123 -22.27 3.78 4.85
CA ILE A 123 -23.20 4.13 5.93
C ILE A 123 -24.09 5.30 5.48
N PRO A 124 -25.42 5.13 5.37
CA PRO A 124 -26.33 6.24 5.14
C PRO A 124 -26.17 7.23 6.28
N LEU A 125 -26.24 8.54 6.03
CA LEU A 125 -25.98 9.63 7.00
C LEU A 125 -26.58 9.44 8.42
N TYR A 126 -27.62 8.63 8.59
CA TYR A 126 -28.18 8.20 9.87
C TYR A 126 -27.27 7.28 10.72
N GLY A 127 -26.38 6.48 10.13
CA GLY A 127 -25.44 5.61 10.84
C GLY A 127 -24.11 6.29 11.21
N LEU A 128 -23.76 7.44 10.60
CA LEU A 128 -22.58 8.22 10.97
C LEU A 128 -22.66 8.69 12.43
N TYR A 129 -23.86 8.99 12.93
CA TYR A 129 -24.11 9.29 14.35
C TYR A 129 -23.80 8.12 15.28
N LYS A 130 -23.97 6.87 14.82
CA LYS A 130 -23.67 5.66 15.60
C LYS A 130 -22.18 5.33 15.59
N CYS A 131 -21.50 5.53 14.46
CA CYS A 131 -20.05 5.35 14.33
C CYS A 131 -19.25 6.43 15.06
N PHE A 132 -19.67 7.70 15.01
CA PHE A 132 -19.02 8.75 15.81
C PHE A 132 -19.08 8.44 17.32
N LYS A 133 -20.20 7.86 17.78
CA LYS A 133 -20.37 7.42 19.18
C LYS A 133 -19.45 6.25 19.56
N MET A 134 -19.04 5.43 18.59
CA MET A 134 -18.14 4.29 18.79
C MET A 134 -16.66 4.72 18.89
N PHE A 135 -16.27 5.80 18.20
CA PHE A 135 -14.91 6.36 18.27
C PHE A 135 -14.69 7.34 19.44
N TYR A 136 -15.75 7.97 19.97
CA TYR A 136 -15.64 8.96 21.07
C TYR A 136 -15.88 8.41 22.49
N HIS A 137 -16.13 7.11 22.67
CA HIS A 137 -16.23 6.51 24.01
C HIS A 137 -14.91 5.93 24.52
N VAL A 138 -13.81 6.68 24.37
CA VAL A 138 -12.63 6.53 25.23
C VAL A 138 -12.57 7.73 26.18
N LYS A 139 -13.18 7.49 27.35
CA LYS A 139 -13.01 8.14 28.67
C LYS A 139 -13.31 9.64 28.81
N VAL A 140 -14.44 9.90 29.47
CA VAL A 140 -14.53 10.87 30.58
C VAL A 140 -13.56 10.44 31.68
#